data_AF-A0A4V5TVT7-F1
#
_entry.id   AF-A0A4V5TVT7-F1
#
_cell.length_a   1.000
_cell.length_b   1.000
_cell.length_c   1.000
_cell.angle_alpha   90.00
_cell.angle_beta   90.00
_cell.angle_gamma   90.00
#
_symmetry.space_group_name_H-M   'P 1'
#
loop_
_entity.id
_entity.type
_entity.pdbx_description
1 polymer ?
#
loop_
_entity_poly.entity_id
_entity_poly.type
_entity_poly.pdbx_seq_one_letter_code
_entity_poly.pdbx_strand_id
1 'polypeptide(L)'
;NAIYTIELSNLYVLWNKTNLIDSAKKEMNYQQASHILQVAIQKDMKNIELLNQLGIVYYEAGQFYETRDGAKSTAAYQQALEAYNRVVSSGTRDINTLVNIGILYDKVGQGN
;
A
#
# COMPACT_ATOMS: atom_id res chain seq x y z
N ASN A 1 -5.96 15.98 8.57
CA ASN A 1 -5.95 15.14 9.80
C ASN A 1 -5.61 13.72 9.34
N ALA A 2 -4.65 13.06 10.00
CA ALA A 2 -4.18 11.71 9.62
C ALA A 2 -5.32 10.68 9.58
N ILE A 3 -6.21 10.69 10.57
CA ILE A 3 -7.37 9.78 10.66
C ILE A 3 -8.23 9.90 9.40
N TYR A 4 -8.59 11.14 9.01
CA TYR A 4 -9.38 11.37 7.80
C TYR A 4 -8.70 10.83 6.53
N THR A 5 -7.38 11.02 6.40
CA THR A 5 -6.63 10.51 5.25
C THR A 5 -6.62 8.98 5.21
N ILE A 6 -6.43 8.33 6.37
CA ILE A 6 -6.48 6.87 6.49
C ILE A 6 -7.86 6.36 6.08
N GLU A 7 -8.93 6.91 6.65
CA GLU A 7 -10.30 6.51 6.34
C GLU A 7 -10.66 6.71 4.86
N LEU A 8 -10.27 7.84 4.27
CA LEU A 8 -10.50 8.08 2.85
C LEU A 8 -9.73 7.09 1.97
N SER A 9 -8.48 6.75 2.33
CA SER A 9 -7.71 5.74 1.60
C SER A 9 -8.32 4.34 1.72
N ASN A 10 -8.83 4.00 2.92
CA ASN A 10 -9.56 2.76 3.17
C ASN A 10 -10.81 2.67 2.30
N LEU A 11 -11.55 3.77 2.15
CA LEU A 11 -12.75 3.80 1.32
C LEU A 11 -12.45 3.47 -0.15
N TYR A 12 -11.37 4.03 -0.71
CA TYR A 12 -10.94 3.70 -2.09
C TYR A 12 -10.61 2.21 -2.24
N VAL A 13 -9.89 1.63 -1.27
CA VAL A 13 -9.53 0.21 -1.27
C VAL A 13 -10.77 -0.68 -1.10
N LEU A 14 -11.70 -0.33 -0.22
CA LEU A 14 -12.95 -1.08 -0.01
C LEU A 14 -13.84 -1.05 -1.26
N TRP A 15 -13.93 0.07 -1.95
CA TRP A 15 -14.64 0.16 -3.24
C TRP A 15 -14.05 -0.81 -4.28
N ASN A 16 -12.72 -1.01 -4.29
CA ASN A 16 -12.06 -1.95 -5.20
C ASN A 16 -12.41 -3.42 -4.94
N LYS A 17 -12.79 -3.76 -3.71
CA LYS A 17 -13.23 -5.10 -3.33
C LYS A 17 -14.66 -5.41 -3.77
N THR A 18 -15.40 -4.40 -4.22
CA THR A 18 -16.74 -4.60 -4.80
C THR A 18 -16.68 -5.00 -6.28
N ASN A 19 -17.80 -5.50 -6.79
CA ASN A 19 -18.02 -5.75 -8.22
C ASN A 19 -18.73 -4.58 -8.93
N LEU A 20 -18.74 -3.39 -8.31
CA LEU A 20 -19.48 -2.22 -8.82
C LEU A 20 -18.67 -1.34 -9.78
N ILE A 21 -17.36 -1.58 -9.87
CA ILE A 21 -16.44 -0.77 -10.67
C ILE A 21 -15.51 -1.63 -11.50
N ASP A 22 -15.18 -1.14 -12.69
CA ASP A 22 -14.25 -1.76 -13.62
C ASP A 22 -12.78 -1.64 -13.18
N SER A 23 -11.88 -2.31 -13.90
CA SER A 23 -10.45 -2.31 -13.58
C SER A 23 -9.80 -0.93 -13.69
N ALA A 24 -10.27 -0.05 -14.58
CA ALA A 24 -9.71 1.29 -14.73
C ALA A 24 -10.02 2.17 -13.51
N LYS A 25 -11.26 2.07 -13.00
CA LYS A 25 -11.65 2.71 -11.73
C LYS A 25 -10.89 2.12 -10.55
N LYS A 26 -10.62 0.80 -10.54
CA LYS A 26 -9.81 0.18 -9.48
C LYS A 26 -8.39 0.72 -9.45
N GLU A 27 -7.74 0.83 -10.62
CA GLU A 27 -6.42 1.44 -10.76
C GLU A 27 -6.43 2.90 -10.29
N MET A 28 -7.42 3.69 -10.70
CA MET A 28 -7.57 5.08 -10.24
C MET A 28 -7.70 5.17 -8.71
N ASN A 29 -8.50 4.29 -8.10
CA ASN A 29 -8.66 4.26 -6.65
C ASN A 29 -7.35 3.96 -5.91
N TYR A 30 -6.52 3.03 -6.41
CA TYR A 30 -5.19 2.78 -5.82
C TYR A 30 -4.30 4.03 -5.95
N GLN A 31 -4.29 4.68 -7.11
CA GLN A 31 -3.52 5.92 -7.32
C GLN A 31 -3.97 7.05 -6.38
N GLN A 32 -5.28 7.25 -6.23
CA GLN A 32 -5.83 8.25 -5.31
C GLN A 32 -5.48 7.94 -3.86
N ALA A 33 -5.68 6.69 -3.42
CA ALA A 33 -5.37 6.25 -2.07
C ALA A 33 -3.89 6.44 -1.72
N SER A 34 -2.97 6.03 -2.60
CA SER A 34 -1.53 6.22 -2.36
C SER A 34 -1.15 7.69 -2.37
N HIS A 35 -1.72 8.50 -3.28
CA HIS A 35 -1.40 9.91 -3.40
C HIS A 35 -1.77 10.70 -2.14
N ILE A 36 -2.98 10.53 -1.61
CA ILE A 36 -3.42 11.26 -0.40
C ILE A 36 -2.57 10.88 0.82
N LEU A 37 -2.15 9.61 0.93
CA LEU A 37 -1.28 9.14 2.01
C LEU A 37 0.12 9.72 1.86
N GLN A 38 0.69 9.73 0.66
CA GLN A 38 1.99 10.36 0.40
C GLN A 38 2.00 11.84 0.77
N VAL A 39 0.95 12.60 0.39
CA VAL A 39 0.81 14.02 0.75
C VAL A 39 0.72 14.21 2.26
N ALA A 40 0.04 13.31 2.98
CA ALA A 40 -0.02 13.37 4.44
C ALA A 40 1.32 13.00 5.11
N ILE A 41 2.03 11.99 4.59
CA ILE A 41 3.36 11.58 5.06
C ILE A 41 4.40 12.69 4.84
N GLN A 42 4.29 13.47 3.77
CA GLN A 42 5.17 14.64 3.58
C GLN A 42 5.04 15.68 4.71
N LYS A 43 3.88 15.75 5.36
CA LYS A 43 3.65 16.65 6.51
C LYS A 43 4.11 16.05 7.84
N ASP A 44 4.14 14.72 7.94
CA ASP A 44 4.62 13.96 9.10
C ASP A 44 5.29 12.66 8.65
N MET A 45 6.59 12.73 8.35
CA MET A 45 7.34 11.65 7.68
C MET A 45 7.50 10.37 8.51
N LYS A 46 7.26 10.46 9.82
CA LYS A 46 7.41 9.36 10.79
C LYS A 46 6.07 8.84 11.30
N ASN A 47 4.95 9.33 10.75
CA ASN A 47 3.63 8.86 11.15
C ASN A 47 3.46 7.37 10.79
N ILE A 48 3.51 6.52 11.80
CA ILE A 48 3.49 5.06 11.64
C ILE A 48 2.15 4.60 11.03
N GLU A 49 1.03 5.18 11.44
CA GLU A 49 -0.29 4.80 10.94
C GLU A 49 -0.43 5.10 9.43
N LEU A 50 0.03 6.29 9.00
CA LEU A 50 0.05 6.63 7.58
C LEU A 50 0.97 5.73 6.76
N LEU A 51 2.16 5.39 7.29
CA LEU A 51 3.10 4.52 6.61
C LEU A 51 2.58 3.09 6.49
N ASN A 52 1.98 2.56 7.57
CA ASN A 52 1.39 1.23 7.55
C ASN A 52 0.23 1.17 6.55
N GLN A 53 -0.63 2.18 6.53
CA GLN A 53 -1.73 2.29 5.59
C GLN A 53 -1.24 2.41 4.14
N LEU A 54 -0.17 3.15 3.88
CA LEU A 54 0.46 3.24 2.56
C LEU A 54 0.98 1.87 2.11
N GLY A 55 1.59 1.11 3.02
CA GLY A 55 2.02 -0.26 2.77
C GLY A 55 0.86 -1.18 2.37
N ILE A 56 -0.28 -1.07 3.05
CA ILE A 56 -1.49 -1.85 2.72
C ILE A 56 -2.00 -1.51 1.32
N VAL A 57 -2.14 -0.22 1.00
CA VAL A 57 -2.60 0.24 -0.32
C VAL A 57 -1.71 -0.30 -1.44
N TYR A 58 -0.39 -0.23 -1.27
CA TYR A 58 0.54 -0.74 -2.27
C TYR A 58 0.56 -2.25 -2.38
N TYR A 59 0.43 -2.97 -1.25
CA TYR A 59 0.32 -4.42 -1.27
C TYR A 59 -0.93 -4.87 -2.04
N GLU A 60 -2.08 -4.24 -1.79
CA GLU A 60 -3.32 -4.54 -2.53
C GLU A 60 -3.22 -4.13 -4.01
N ALA A 61 -2.56 -3.02 -4.33
CA ALA A 61 -2.29 -2.65 -5.72
C ALA A 61 -1.40 -3.69 -6.43
N GLY A 62 -0.37 -4.21 -5.74
CA GLY A 62 0.49 -5.27 -6.23
C GLY A 62 -0.30 -6.53 -6.58
N GLN A 63 -1.17 -6.98 -5.68
CA GLN A 63 -2.08 -8.11 -5.92
C GLN A 63 -3.01 -7.88 -7.11
N PHE A 64 -3.56 -6.67 -7.23
CA PHE A 64 -4.40 -6.30 -8.36
C PHE A 64 -3.65 -6.41 -9.69
N TYR A 65 -2.37 -6.05 -9.75
CA TYR A 65 -1.59 -6.11 -10.98
C TYR A 65 -0.99 -7.48 -11.31
N GLU A 66 -0.94 -8.46 -10.39
CA GLU A 66 -0.23 -9.74 -10.61
C GLU A 66 -0.60 -10.43 -11.94
N THR A 67 -1.87 -10.45 -12.29
CA THR A 67 -2.36 -11.10 -13.52
C THR A 67 -2.60 -10.13 -14.68
N ARG A 68 -2.23 -8.85 -14.51
CA ARG A 68 -2.53 -7.77 -15.46
C ARG A 68 -1.27 -7.13 -16.04
N ASP A 69 -0.30 -6.84 -15.17
CA ASP A 69 0.94 -6.15 -15.49
C ASP A 69 1.98 -6.49 -14.42
N GLY A 70 2.87 -7.44 -14.72
CA GLY A 70 3.88 -7.91 -13.76
C GLY A 70 4.88 -6.83 -13.34
N ALA A 71 5.16 -5.85 -14.21
CA ALA A 71 6.05 -4.75 -13.88
C ALA A 71 5.39 -3.80 -12.88
N LYS A 72 4.13 -3.42 -13.09
CA LYS A 72 3.36 -2.63 -12.11
C LYS A 72 3.17 -3.39 -10.79
N SER A 73 2.95 -4.71 -10.84
CA SER A 73 2.83 -5.55 -9.65
C SER A 73 4.10 -5.51 -8.80
N THR A 74 5.25 -5.76 -9.44
CA THR A 74 6.57 -5.74 -8.78
C THR A 74 6.88 -4.35 -8.20
N ALA A 75 6.61 -3.28 -8.95
CA ALA A 75 6.82 -1.91 -8.48
C ALA A 75 5.95 -1.58 -7.26
N ALA A 76 4.67 -1.98 -7.28
CA ALA A 76 3.77 -1.77 -6.14
C ALA A 76 4.24 -2.56 -4.91
N TYR A 77 4.67 -3.82 -5.07
CA TYR A 77 5.22 -4.60 -3.96
C TYR A 77 6.51 -4.00 -3.38
N GLN A 78 7.40 -3.46 -4.22
CA GLN A 78 8.59 -2.74 -3.74
C GLN A 78 8.21 -1.48 -2.93
N GLN A 79 7.20 -0.73 -3.37
CA GLN A 79 6.71 0.44 -2.63
C GLN A 79 6.04 0.05 -1.30
N ALA A 80 5.32 -1.08 -1.26
CA ALA A 80 4.78 -1.61 -0.02
C ALA A 80 5.90 -1.97 0.97
N LEU A 81 6.96 -2.64 0.47
CA LEU A 81 8.11 -3.05 1.27
C LEU A 81 8.86 -1.83 1.83
N GLU A 82 9.04 -0.78 1.04
CA GLU A 82 9.62 0.47 1.50
C GLU A 82 8.81 1.11 2.63
N ALA A 83 7.48 1.19 2.48
CA ALA A 83 6.59 1.77 3.49
C ALA A 83 6.65 0.99 4.81
N TYR A 84 6.59 -0.35 4.77
CA TYR A 84 6.70 -1.17 5.97
C TYR A 84 8.09 -1.14 6.61
N ASN A 85 9.16 -1.08 5.81
CA ASN A 85 10.52 -0.94 6.35
C ASN A 85 10.70 0.40 7.09
N ARG A 86 10.04 1.47 6.63
CA ARG A 86 10.01 2.75 7.37
C ARG A 86 9.28 2.62 8.70
N VAL A 87 8.17 1.86 8.78
CA VAL A 87 7.48 1.57 10.05
C VAL A 87 8.43 0.87 11.04
N VAL A 88 9.12 -0.18 10.60
CA VAL A 88 10.06 -0.94 11.45
C VAL A 88 11.24 -0.06 11.89
N SER A 89 11.74 0.79 11.00
CA SER A 89 12.84 1.73 11.27
C SER A 89 12.47 2.81 12.29
N SER A 90 11.18 3.12 12.46
CA SER A 90 10.66 4.00 13.51
C SER A 90 10.61 3.35 14.90
N GLY A 91 11.11 2.11 15.04
CA GLY A 91 11.15 1.38 16.32
C GLY A 91 9.86 0.62 16.64
N THR A 92 8.86 0.67 15.75
CA THR A 92 7.62 -0.09 15.92
C THR A 92 7.79 -1.51 15.40
N ARG A 93 7.45 -2.49 16.22
CA ARG A 93 7.48 -3.91 15.86
C ARG A 93 6.07 -4.49 15.95
N ASP A 94 5.22 -4.09 15.01
CA ASP A 94 3.91 -4.71 14.83
C ASP A 94 4.06 -6.05 14.09
N ILE A 95 3.40 -7.09 14.60
CA ILE A 95 3.50 -8.45 14.06
C ILE A 95 2.98 -8.50 12.62
N ASN A 96 1.89 -7.78 12.31
CA ASN A 96 1.32 -7.78 10.96
C ASN A 96 2.26 -7.08 9.97
N THR A 97 2.89 -5.98 10.37
CA THR A 97 3.92 -5.32 9.54
C THR A 97 5.07 -6.28 9.21
N LEU A 98 5.58 -7.03 10.20
CA LEU A 98 6.67 -7.98 9.98
C LEU A 98 6.26 -9.16 9.08
N VAL A 99 5.04 -9.67 9.25
CA VAL A 99 4.48 -10.72 8.37
C VAL A 99 4.36 -10.21 6.94
N ASN A 100 3.84 -8.99 6.74
CA ASN A 100 3.71 -8.40 5.41
C ASN A 100 5.07 -8.20 4.73
N ILE A 101 6.10 -7.78 5.47
CA ILE A 101 7.47 -7.70 4.95
C ILE A 101 7.96 -9.08 4.49
N GLY A 102 7.74 -10.13 5.29
CA GLY A 102 8.11 -11.50 4.92
C GLY A 102 7.44 -11.96 3.62
N ILE A 103 6.14 -11.71 3.48
CA ILE A 103 5.39 -12.00 2.24
C ILE A 103 5.95 -11.20 1.07
N LEU A 104 6.30 -9.94 1.27
CA LEU A 104 6.82 -9.08 0.22
C LEU A 104 8.21 -9.50 -0.27
N TYR A 105 9.06 -10.05 0.60
CA TYR A 105 10.33 -10.63 0.15
C TYR A 105 10.13 -11.80 -0.82
N ASP A 106 9.11 -12.64 -0.61
CA ASP A 106 8.73 -13.69 -1.56
C ASP A 106 8.21 -13.09 -2.87
N LYS A 107 7.29 -12.11 -2.80
CA LYS A 107 6.71 -11.46 -3.99
C LYS A 107 7.73 -10.70 -4.85
N VAL A 108 8.65 -9.97 -4.22
CA VAL A 108 9.69 -9.22 -4.93
C VAL A 108 10.83 -10.14 -5.38
N GLY A 109 11.14 -11.18 -4.60
CA GLY A 109 12.17 -12.17 -4.94
C GLY A 109 11.81 -13.06 -6.13
N GLN A 110 10.53 -13.38 -6.32
CA GLN A 110 10.03 -14.12 -7.48
C GLN A 110 10.11 -13.35 -8.82
N GLY A 111 10.34 -12.03 -8.78
CA GLY A 111 10.42 -11.18 -9.96
C GLY A 111 11.82 -11.04 -10.58
N ASN A 112 12.85 -11.70 -10.02
CA ASN A 112 14.24 -11.65 -10.46
C ASN A 112 14.67 -12.91 -11.23
#